data_AF-G0Z9U2-F1
#
_entry.id   AF-G0Z9U2-F1
#
_cell.length_a   1.000
_cell.length_b   1.000
_cell.length_c   1.000
_cell.angle_alpha   90.00
_cell.angle_beta   90.00
_cell.angle_gamma   90.00
#
_symmetry.space_group_name_H-M   'P 1'
#
loop_
_entity.id
_entity.type
_entity.pdbx_description
1 polymer ?
#
loop_
_entity_poly.entity_id
_entity_poly.type
_entity_poly.pdbx_seq_one_letter_code
_entity_poly.pdbx_strand_id
1 'polypeptide(L)'
;LACCPSPTVSKVVTPSEGIVRWKLRLEYFAYETLQDLRIAKLFEIIVDYPESSPAIEDLKQCLEYTGQHSKLVESFISSLKYRLLTAGASTNDILHQYVSTIKALRAIDPAGVFLEAVGEPIRDYLRGRKDTIKCIVTMLTDGSGG
;
A
#
# COMPACT_ATOMS: atom_id res chain seq x y z
N LEU A 1 25.46 56.66 35.87
CA LEU A 1 24.99 55.26 35.91
C LEU A 1 24.26 54.98 34.59
N ALA A 2 24.95 54.41 33.60
CA ALA A 2 24.33 53.93 32.37
C ALA A 2 24.74 52.46 32.22
N CYS A 3 23.76 51.57 32.37
CA CYS A 3 23.95 50.13 32.26
C CYS A 3 23.82 49.77 30.77
N CYS A 4 24.91 49.31 30.15
CA CYS A 4 24.85 48.77 28.79
C CYS A 4 24.16 47.40 28.84
N PRO A 5 23.18 47.12 27.97
CA PRO A 5 22.61 45.78 27.86
C PRO A 5 23.57 44.88 27.08
N SER A 6 24.01 43.79 27.69
CA SER A 6 24.73 42.72 26.98
C SER A 6 23.79 42.06 25.97
N PRO A 7 24.24 41.78 24.73
CA PRO A 7 23.43 41.05 23.78
C PRO A 7 23.38 39.57 24.21
N THR A 8 22.22 39.12 24.66
CA THR A 8 21.93 37.69 24.82
C THR A 8 21.88 37.06 23.43
N VAL A 9 23.01 36.48 23.01
CA VAL A 9 23.07 35.60 21.85
C VAL A 9 22.29 34.34 22.19
N SER A 10 21.07 34.24 21.68
CA SER A 10 20.32 32.99 21.61
C SER A 10 21.17 31.99 20.82
N LYS A 11 21.90 31.12 21.53
CA LYS A 11 22.61 29.99 20.91
C LYS A 11 21.56 29.05 20.34
N VAL A 12 21.27 29.20 19.05
CA VAL A 12 20.61 28.17 18.26
C VAL A 12 21.55 26.97 18.28
N VAL A 13 21.21 25.93 19.04
CA VAL A 13 21.98 24.69 19.08
C VAL A 13 21.71 23.94 17.77
N THR A 14 22.58 24.13 16.78
CA THR A 14 22.56 23.31 15.56
C THR A 14 22.98 21.89 15.93
N PRO A 15 22.17 20.85 15.63
CA PRO A 15 22.55 19.47 15.91
C PRO A 15 23.86 19.12 15.21
N SER A 16 24.69 18.28 15.84
CA SER A 16 25.90 17.79 15.19
C SER A 16 25.55 16.95 13.95
N GLU A 17 26.39 17.00 12.92
CA GLU A 17 26.20 16.23 11.68
C GLU A 17 25.99 14.73 11.93
N GLY A 18 26.65 14.19 12.95
CA GLY A 18 26.49 12.80 13.38
C GLY A 18 25.07 12.48 13.87
N ILE A 19 24.46 13.38 14.66
CA ILE A 19 23.07 13.21 15.13
C ILE A 19 22.10 13.25 13.95
N VAL A 20 22.31 14.18 13.00
CA VAL A 20 21.46 14.28 11.79
C VAL A 20 21.55 13.01 10.96
N ARG A 21 22.77 12.50 10.73
CA ARG A 21 22.99 11.26 9.96
C ARG A 21 22.33 10.04 10.63
N TRP A 22 22.44 9.91 11.95
CA TRP A 22 21.80 8.81 12.66
C TRP A 22 20.28 8.92 12.66
N LYS A 23 19.74 10.13 12.78
CA LYS A 23 18.31 10.37 12.66
C LYS A 23 17.77 9.89 11.32
N LEU A 24 18.38 10.27 10.20
CA LEU A 24 17.96 9.84 8.86
C LEU A 24 18.02 8.31 8.68
N ARG A 25 19.07 7.67 9.21
CA ARG A 25 19.20 6.20 9.15
C ARG A 25 18.11 5.49 9.96
N LEU A 26 17.79 6.00 11.14
CA LEU A 26 16.74 5.44 11.98
C LEU A 26 15.36 5.65 11.37
N GLU A 27 15.11 6.81 10.77
CA GLU A 27 13.87 7.10 10.03
C GLU A 27 13.71 6.13 8.86
N TYR A 28 14.74 5.96 8.02
CA TYR A 28 14.70 5.00 6.92
C TYR A 28 14.44 3.57 7.41
N PHE A 29 15.16 3.12 8.45
CA PHE A 29 14.97 1.80 9.01
C PHE A 29 13.54 1.59 9.53
N ALA A 30 12.93 2.62 10.15
CA ALA A 30 11.55 2.56 10.62
C ALA A 30 10.56 2.42 9.45
N TYR A 31 10.71 3.23 8.38
CA TYR A 31 9.86 3.13 7.19
C TYR A 31 10.02 1.78 6.47
N GLU A 32 11.26 1.31 6.29
CA GLU A 32 11.53 0.01 5.68
C GLU A 32 10.92 -1.14 6.48
N THR A 33 11.06 -1.12 7.81
CA THR A 33 10.49 -2.16 8.68
C THR A 33 8.96 -2.16 8.63
N LEU A 34 8.33 -0.97 8.73
CA LEU A 34 6.88 -0.85 8.68
C LEU A 34 6.33 -1.30 7.32
N GLN A 35 6.98 -0.88 6.24
CA GLN A 35 6.63 -1.29 4.88
C GLN A 35 6.64 -2.81 4.75
N ASP A 36 7.69 -3.47 5.23
CA ASP A 36 7.83 -4.92 5.11
C ASP A 36 6.69 -5.66 5.82
N LEU A 37 6.29 -5.18 7.00
CA LEU A 37 5.14 -5.71 7.72
C LEU A 37 3.82 -5.48 6.94
N ARG A 38 3.64 -4.30 6.36
CA ARG A 38 2.44 -3.96 5.57
C ARG A 38 2.37 -4.76 4.27
N ILE A 39 3.48 -4.90 3.54
CA ILE A 39 3.56 -5.72 2.32
C ILE A 39 3.24 -7.19 2.64
N ALA A 40 3.78 -7.73 3.73
CA ALA A 40 3.52 -9.11 4.15
C ALA A 40 2.05 -9.39 4.52
N LYS A 41 1.29 -8.34 4.89
CA LYS A 41 -0.13 -8.39 5.24
C LYS A 41 -1.04 -7.72 4.21
N LEU A 42 -0.51 -7.34 3.05
CA LEU A 42 -1.24 -6.51 2.10
C LEU A 42 -2.50 -7.18 1.57
N PHE A 43 -2.50 -8.51 1.46
CA PHE A 43 -3.68 -9.26 1.08
C PHE A 43 -4.84 -9.06 2.07
N GLU A 44 -4.60 -9.28 3.37
CA GLU A 44 -5.59 -9.07 4.43
C GLU A 44 -6.00 -7.61 4.52
N ILE A 45 -5.03 -6.69 4.45
CA ILE A 45 -5.31 -5.25 4.45
C ILE A 45 -6.30 -4.91 3.33
N ILE A 46 -6.10 -5.43 2.11
CA ILE A 46 -7.00 -5.14 0.98
C ILE A 46 -8.36 -5.83 1.13
N VAL A 47 -8.42 -7.03 1.74
CA VAL A 47 -9.71 -7.68 2.06
C VAL A 47 -10.58 -6.76 2.92
N ASP A 48 -9.97 -6.08 3.91
CA ASP A 48 -10.65 -5.20 4.86
C ASP A 48 -10.83 -3.75 4.36
N TYR A 49 -10.48 -3.45 3.10
CA TYR A 49 -10.62 -2.10 2.54
C TYR A 49 -12.10 -1.80 2.22
N PRO A 50 -12.67 -0.63 2.62
CA PRO A 50 -12.00 0.64 2.95
C PRO A 50 -11.67 0.87 4.43
N GLU A 51 -12.10 0.01 5.35
CA GLU A 51 -11.85 0.19 6.79
C GLU A 51 -10.36 0.15 7.14
N SER A 52 -9.58 -0.57 6.35
CA SER A 52 -8.12 -0.63 6.44
C SER A 52 -7.38 0.53 5.77
N SER A 53 -8.08 1.59 5.31
CA SER A 53 -7.47 2.73 4.62
C SER A 53 -6.27 3.39 5.33
N PRO A 54 -6.19 3.49 6.68
CA PRO A 54 -4.99 4.02 7.33
C PRO A 54 -3.72 3.18 7.04
N ALA A 55 -3.86 1.86 6.94
CA ALA A 55 -2.73 0.98 6.63
C ALA A 55 -2.26 1.12 5.18
N ILE A 56 -3.17 1.47 4.27
CA ILE A 56 -2.85 1.78 2.87
C ILE A 56 -2.10 3.12 2.76
N GLU A 57 -2.52 4.13 3.53
CA GLU A 57 -1.82 5.44 3.55
C GLU A 57 -0.43 5.33 4.19
N ASP A 58 -0.28 4.58 5.29
CA ASP A 58 1.02 4.26 5.88
C ASP A 58 1.96 3.64 4.83
N LEU A 59 1.46 2.66 4.07
CA LEU A 59 2.23 1.95 3.06
C LEU A 59 2.64 2.87 1.92
N LYS A 60 1.75 3.76 1.47
CA LYS A 60 2.07 4.78 0.46
C LYS A 60 3.21 5.67 0.92
N GLN A 61 3.13 6.24 2.12
CA GLN A 61 4.18 7.09 2.67
C GLN A 61 5.52 6.33 2.80
N CYS A 62 5.47 5.06 3.22
CA CYS A 62 6.68 4.23 3.26
C CYS A 62 7.31 4.05 1.88
N LEU A 63 6.51 3.76 0.85
CA LEU A 63 7.01 3.54 -0.52
C LEU A 63 7.56 4.81 -1.16
N GLU A 64 6.98 5.98 -0.85
CA GLU A 64 7.53 7.28 -1.26
C GLU A 64 8.91 7.52 -0.63
N TYR A 65 9.12 7.07 0.60
CA TYR A 65 10.38 7.24 1.32
C TYR A 65 11.45 6.20 0.95
N THR A 66 11.07 4.93 0.76
CA THR A 66 12.02 3.83 0.53
C THR A 66 12.29 3.54 -0.95
N GLY A 67 11.34 3.85 -1.85
CA GLY A 67 11.39 3.49 -3.26
C GLY A 67 11.25 2.00 -3.58
N GLN A 68 10.85 1.15 -2.63
CA GLN A 68 10.80 -0.32 -2.80
C GLN A 68 9.52 -0.83 -3.49
N HIS A 69 9.18 -0.22 -4.62
CA HIS A 69 7.93 -0.48 -5.35
C HIS A 69 7.86 -1.90 -5.93
N SER A 70 8.98 -2.42 -6.45
CA SER A 70 9.04 -3.79 -7.00
C SER A 70 8.74 -4.85 -5.95
N LYS A 71 9.24 -4.67 -4.72
CA LYS A 71 9.01 -5.57 -3.59
C LYS A 71 7.53 -5.72 -3.26
N LEU A 72 6.78 -4.61 -3.30
CA LEU A 72 5.32 -4.64 -3.11
C LEU A 72 4.66 -5.48 -4.20
N VAL A 73 4.96 -5.18 -5.48
CA VAL A 73 4.33 -5.83 -6.62
C VAL A 73 4.61 -7.33 -6.62
N GLU A 74 5.87 -7.73 -6.48
CA GLU A 74 6.28 -9.14 -6.49
C GLU A 74 5.66 -9.94 -5.33
N SER A 75 5.70 -9.38 -4.12
CA SER A 75 5.13 -10.01 -2.93
C SER A 75 3.62 -10.15 -3.02
N PHE A 76 2.94 -9.11 -3.52
CA PHE A 76 1.49 -9.11 -3.61
C PHE A 76 0.97 -10.02 -4.72
N ILE A 77 1.61 -10.04 -5.90
CA ILE A 77 1.31 -11.01 -6.96
C ILE A 77 1.50 -12.44 -6.45
N SER A 78 2.57 -12.71 -5.71
CA SER A 78 2.82 -14.02 -5.10
C SER A 78 1.71 -14.40 -4.13
N SER A 79 1.28 -13.45 -3.29
CA SER A 79 0.17 -13.64 -2.34
C SER A 79 -1.16 -13.93 -3.05
N LEU A 80 -1.48 -13.20 -4.13
CA LEU A 80 -2.68 -13.42 -4.93
C LEU A 80 -2.69 -14.83 -5.55
N LYS A 81 -1.58 -15.24 -6.17
CA LYS A 81 -1.43 -16.57 -6.78
C LYS A 81 -1.62 -17.70 -5.76
N TYR A 82 -1.03 -17.56 -4.58
CA TYR A 82 -1.07 -18.60 -3.56
C TYR A 82 -2.43 -18.70 -2.84
N ARG A 83 -3.09 -17.55 -2.62
CA ARG A 83 -4.25 -17.48 -1.71
C ARG A 83 -5.60 -17.37 -2.43
N LEU A 84 -5.65 -16.70 -3.58
CA LEU A 84 -6.90 -16.34 -4.24
C LEU A 84 -7.05 -16.96 -5.63
N LEU A 85 -5.99 -16.96 -6.44
CA LEU A 85 -6.06 -17.47 -7.82
C LEU A 85 -5.88 -18.99 -7.87
N THR A 86 -6.69 -19.68 -7.06
CA THR A 86 -6.70 -21.14 -6.94
C THR A 86 -8.06 -21.70 -7.35
N ALA A 87 -8.12 -22.98 -7.70
CA ALA A 87 -9.35 -23.62 -8.17
C ALA A 87 -10.45 -23.64 -7.08
N GLY A 88 -10.06 -23.56 -5.80
CA GLY A 88 -10.99 -23.58 -4.67
C GLY A 88 -11.66 -22.23 -4.39
N ALA A 89 -11.12 -21.11 -4.88
CA ALA A 89 -11.73 -19.81 -4.68
C ALA A 89 -12.97 -19.62 -5.56
N SER A 90 -14.02 -19.02 -5.00
CA SER A 90 -15.21 -18.67 -5.76
C SER A 90 -14.93 -17.49 -6.70
N THR A 91 -15.62 -17.43 -7.84
CA THR A 91 -15.47 -16.33 -8.80
C THR A 91 -15.89 -15.00 -8.19
N ASN A 92 -16.88 -15.03 -7.30
CA ASN A 92 -17.36 -13.84 -6.59
C ASN A 92 -16.30 -13.29 -5.64
N ASP A 93 -15.62 -14.13 -4.84
CA ASP A 93 -14.53 -13.70 -3.96
C ASP A 93 -13.38 -13.07 -4.75
N ILE A 94 -13.01 -13.66 -5.90
CA ILE A 94 -11.96 -13.12 -6.76
C ILE A 94 -12.35 -11.74 -7.29
N LEU A 95 -13.60 -11.56 -7.73
CA LEU A 95 -14.11 -10.28 -8.22
C LEU A 95 -14.16 -9.22 -7.10
N HIS A 96 -14.66 -9.56 -5.92
CA HIS A 96 -14.69 -8.65 -4.77
C HIS A 96 -13.28 -8.21 -4.37
N GLN A 97 -12.36 -9.17 -4.21
CA GLN A 97 -10.97 -8.86 -3.90
C GLN A 97 -10.32 -8.02 -5.01
N TYR A 98 -10.67 -8.25 -6.28
CA TYR A 98 -10.15 -7.44 -7.38
C TYR A 98 -10.64 -5.99 -7.32
N VAL A 99 -11.92 -5.77 -7.00
CA VAL A 99 -12.47 -4.42 -6.80
C VAL A 99 -11.77 -3.71 -5.64
N SER A 100 -11.60 -4.37 -4.50
CA SER A 100 -10.86 -3.80 -3.36
C SER A 100 -9.39 -3.52 -3.71
N THR A 101 -8.76 -4.41 -4.47
CA THR A 101 -7.39 -4.23 -4.98
C THR A 101 -7.28 -3.00 -5.88
N ILE A 102 -8.22 -2.80 -6.80
CA ILE A 102 -8.26 -1.61 -7.66
C ILE A 102 -8.37 -0.34 -6.82
N LYS A 103 -9.26 -0.32 -5.84
CA LYS A 103 -9.47 0.86 -4.98
C LYS A 103 -8.24 1.15 -4.12
N ALA A 104 -7.69 0.14 -3.44
CA ALA A 104 -6.53 0.28 -2.57
C ALA A 104 -5.27 0.68 -3.35
N LEU A 105 -4.97 0.04 -4.47
CA LEU A 105 -3.78 0.38 -5.26
C LEU A 105 -3.87 1.76 -5.91
N ARG A 106 -5.08 2.23 -6.27
CA ARG A 106 -5.26 3.61 -6.75
C ARG A 106 -5.07 4.66 -5.65
N ALA A 107 -5.31 4.30 -4.39
CA ALA A 107 -5.01 5.19 -3.26
C ALA A 107 -3.49 5.35 -3.06
N ILE A 108 -2.72 4.27 -3.29
CA ILE A 108 -1.25 4.28 -3.23
C ILE A 108 -0.65 4.97 -4.46
N ASP A 109 -1.08 4.56 -5.65
CA ASP A 109 -0.56 5.00 -6.94
C ASP A 109 -1.71 5.42 -7.88
N PRO A 110 -2.05 6.73 -7.89
CA PRO A 110 -3.11 7.25 -8.76
C PRO A 110 -2.84 7.08 -10.26
N ALA A 111 -1.59 6.92 -10.68
CA ALA A 111 -1.23 6.70 -12.08
C ALA A 111 -1.57 5.27 -12.55
N GLY A 112 -1.74 4.33 -11.62
CA GLY A 112 -2.18 2.96 -11.89
C GLY A 112 -1.09 2.02 -12.41
N VAL A 113 0.18 2.37 -12.24
CA VAL A 113 1.34 1.53 -12.61
C VAL A 113 1.33 0.22 -11.81
N PHE A 114 1.08 0.27 -10.50
CA PHE A 114 0.99 -0.94 -9.68
C PHE A 114 -0.19 -1.82 -10.10
N LEU A 115 -1.33 -1.19 -10.39
CA LEU A 115 -2.54 -1.90 -10.79
C LEU A 115 -2.37 -2.62 -12.12
N GLU A 116 -1.58 -2.08 -13.05
CA GLU A 116 -1.36 -2.74 -14.33
C GLU A 116 -0.62 -4.08 -14.15
N ALA A 117 0.47 -4.08 -13.39
CA ALA A 117 1.25 -5.28 -13.11
C ALA A 117 0.50 -6.30 -12.25
N VAL A 118 -0.20 -5.84 -11.19
CA VAL A 118 -0.92 -6.70 -10.26
C VAL A 118 -2.25 -7.21 -10.83
N GLY A 119 -2.91 -6.41 -11.67
CA GLY A 119 -4.21 -6.71 -12.23
C GLY A 119 -4.16 -7.78 -13.32
N GLU A 120 -3.09 -7.83 -14.12
CA GLU A 120 -2.90 -8.82 -15.19
C GLU A 120 -3.16 -10.28 -14.76
N PRO A 121 -2.50 -10.82 -13.71
CA PRO A 121 -2.72 -12.21 -13.31
C PRO A 121 -4.15 -12.49 -12.86
N ILE A 122 -4.85 -11.51 -12.29
CA ILE A 122 -6.26 -11.65 -11.88
C ILE A 122 -7.16 -11.71 -13.13
N ARG A 123 -6.96 -10.80 -14.09
CA ARG A 123 -7.73 -10.75 -15.35
C ARG A 123 -7.55 -12.04 -16.15
N ASP A 124 -6.32 -12.52 -16.26
CA ASP A 124 -6.02 -13.75 -16.99
C ASP A 124 -6.67 -14.97 -16.34
N TYR A 125 -6.65 -15.05 -15.00
CA TYR A 125 -7.32 -16.12 -14.27
C TYR A 125 -8.84 -16.10 -14.49
N LEU A 126 -9.47 -14.92 -14.38
CA LEU A 126 -10.91 -14.74 -14.58
C LEU A 126 -11.34 -15.04 -16.02
N ARG A 127 -10.49 -14.79 -17.03
CA ARG A 127 -10.77 -15.13 -18.44
C ARG A 127 -10.94 -16.64 -18.64
N GLY A 128 -10.27 -17.45 -17.84
CA GLY A 128 -10.37 -18.92 -17.89
C GLY A 128 -11.62 -19.50 -17.20
N ARG A 129 -12.34 -18.71 -16.40
CA ARG A 129 -13.50 -19.17 -15.63
C ARG A 129 -14.80 -18.95 -16.41
N LYS A 130 -15.60 -20.01 -16.57
CA LYS A 130 -16.81 -20.01 -17.42
C LYS A 130 -17.95 -19.16 -16.83
N ASP A 131 -17.95 -18.95 -15.52
CA ASP A 131 -18.99 -18.28 -14.76
C ASP A 131 -18.72 -16.78 -14.51
N THR A 132 -17.54 -16.26 -14.91
CA THR A 132 -17.14 -14.86 -14.70
C THR A 132 -18.18 -13.86 -15.17
N ILE A 133 -18.69 -13.99 -16.40
CA ILE A 133 -19.69 -13.06 -16.94
C ILE A 133 -20.98 -13.09 -16.11
N LYS A 134 -21.44 -14.28 -15.72
CA LYS A 134 -22.64 -14.43 -14.90
C LYS A 134 -22.45 -13.74 -13.55
N CYS A 135 -21.32 -13.97 -12.88
CA CYS A 135 -21.01 -13.34 -11.60
C CYS A 135 -20.93 -11.81 -11.71
N ILE A 136 -20.31 -11.28 -12.77
CA ILE A 136 -20.24 -9.82 -13.01
C ILE A 136 -21.65 -9.23 -13.20
N VAL A 137 -22.50 -9.86 -14.02
CA VAL A 137 -23.87 -9.40 -14.24
C VAL A 137 -24.63 -9.39 -12.93
N THR A 138 -24.57 -10.47 -12.15
CA THR A 138 -25.20 -10.57 -10.83
C THR A 138 -24.72 -9.44 -9.89
N MET A 139 -23.41 -9.19 -9.80
CA MET A 139 -22.88 -8.09 -8.97
C MET A 139 -23.40 -6.71 -9.40
N LEU A 140 -23.60 -6.48 -10.70
CA LEU A 140 -24.13 -5.21 -11.22
C LEU A 140 -25.65 -5.08 -11.03
N THR A 141 -26.40 -6.19 -11.07
CA THR A 141 -27.85 -6.20 -10.92
C THR A 141 -28.31 -6.21 -9.46
N ASP A 142 -27.54 -6.81 -8.56
CA ASP A 142 -27.92 -7.00 -7.16
C ASP A 142 -27.73 -5.73 -6.30
N GLY A 143 -27.29 -4.62 -6.91
CA GLY A 143 -27.36 -3.28 -6.30
C GLY A 143 -26.42 -3.03 -5.12
N SER A 144 -25.52 -3.96 -4.78
CA SER A 144 -24.52 -3.81 -3.70
C SER A 144 -23.26 -3.03 -4.12
N GLY A 145 -23.39 -2.17 -5.14
CA GLY A 145 -22.30 -1.36 -5.66
C GLY A 145 -22.02 -0.12 -4.81
N GLY A 146 -21.17 -0.27 -3.79
CA GLY A 146 -20.50 0.85 -3.11
C GLY A 146 -21.05 1.22 -1.75
#